data_AF-A0A8T4EGM5-F1
#
_entry.id   AF-A0A8T4EGM5-F1
#
_cell.length_a   1.000
_cell.length_b   1.000
_cell.length_c   1.000
_cell.angle_alpha   90.00
_cell.angle_beta   90.00
_cell.angle_gamma   90.00
#
_symmetry.space_group_name_H-M   'P 1'
#
loop_
_entity.id
_entity.type
_entity.pdbx_description
1 polymer ?
#
loop_
_entity_poly.entity_id
_entity_poly.type
_entity_poly.pdbx_seq_one_letter_code
_entity_poly.pdbx_strand_id
1 'polypeptide(L)'
;MKKAEITSQIFIYIMVLIVGGGILLFGYKAIAHFTSTADETMMIKFTNDFKNDIKTLSYGQQKSETYYVPSFVKQICFKGRSLPADEAQSYVQDEISYQSGRNKDYSYVQIENSISQDLKENVYFYPKGTPFFSGKDIDLDEASRQPPVRRSETLEFACFDVIGGSFKIVMNGQGSSVLLTESK
;
A
#
# COMPACT_ATOMS: atom_id res chain seq x y z
N MET A 1 -6.23 4.45 69.07
CA MET A 1 -5.44 5.29 68.15
C MET A 1 -5.08 4.61 66.82
N LYS A 2 -5.10 3.28 66.66
CA LYS A 2 -4.73 2.58 65.41
C LYS A 2 -5.70 2.70 64.21
N LYS A 3 -6.90 3.29 64.36
CA LYS A 3 -7.90 3.37 63.28
C LYS A 3 -7.66 4.52 62.29
N ALA A 4 -6.96 5.59 62.69
CA ALA A 4 -6.70 6.74 61.81
C ALA A 4 -5.56 6.46 60.79
N GLU A 5 -4.61 5.59 61.16
CA GLU A 5 -3.46 5.23 60.31
C GLU A 5 -3.86 4.37 59.10
N ILE A 6 -4.85 3.50 59.27
CA ILE A 6 -5.38 2.63 58.20
C ILE A 6 -6.04 3.46 57.09
N THR A 7 -6.73 4.54 57.44
CA THR A 7 -7.41 5.41 56.47
C THR A 7 -6.43 6.17 55.57
N SER A 8 -5.26 6.55 56.10
CA SER A 8 -4.23 7.27 55.33
C SER A 8 -3.58 6.39 54.27
N GLN A 9 -3.32 5.12 54.58
CA GLN A 9 -2.72 4.18 53.63
C GLN A 9 -3.64 3.93 52.43
N ILE A 10 -4.94 3.73 52.67
CA ILE A 10 -5.93 3.51 51.59
C ILE A 10 -5.98 4.69 50.62
N PHE A 11 -5.92 5.92 51.14
CA PHE A 11 -5.91 7.12 50.30
C PHE A 11 -4.67 7.18 49.39
N ILE A 12 -3.49 6.84 49.92
CA ILE A 12 -2.25 6.81 49.14
C ILE A 12 -2.34 5.77 48.02
N TYR A 13 -2.88 4.57 48.29
CA TYR A 13 -3.06 3.55 47.25
C TYR A 13 -3.99 4.02 46.12
N ILE A 14 -5.08 4.71 46.46
CA ILE A 14 -5.99 5.29 45.47
C ILE A 14 -5.28 6.35 44.64
N MET A 15 -4.51 7.24 45.27
CA MET A 15 -3.71 8.25 44.57
C MET A 15 -2.69 7.63 43.62
N VAL A 16 -1.97 6.59 44.05
CA VAL A 16 -1.01 5.87 43.21
C VAL A 16 -1.70 5.21 42.02
N LEU A 17 -2.88 4.62 42.21
CA LEU A 17 -3.66 4.06 41.11
C LEU A 17 -4.11 5.12 40.10
N ILE A 18 -4.56 6.29 40.58
CA ILE A 18 -4.99 7.39 39.71
C ILE A 18 -3.80 7.95 38.92
N VAL A 19 -2.69 8.24 39.60
CA VAL A 19 -1.49 8.80 38.96
C VAL A 19 -0.88 7.77 38.00
N GLY A 20 -0.73 6.53 38.44
CA GLY A 20 -0.20 5.44 37.61
C GLY A 20 -1.08 5.16 36.39
N GLY A 21 -2.41 5.11 36.58
CA GLY A 21 -3.37 4.98 35.49
C GLY A 21 -3.30 6.15 34.50
N GLY A 22 -3.16 7.38 35.01
CA GLY A 22 -2.97 8.58 34.19
C GLY A 22 -1.71 8.53 33.33
N ILE A 23 -0.58 8.11 33.92
CA ILE A 23 0.69 7.96 33.20
C ILE A 23 0.58 6.91 32.09
N LEU A 24 -0.04 5.75 32.38
CA LEU A 24 -0.23 4.69 31.38
C LEU A 24 -1.11 5.13 30.22
N LEU A 25 -2.24 5.81 30.50
CA LEU A 25 -3.12 6.33 29.46
C LEU A 25 -2.43 7.38 28.60
N PHE A 26 -1.65 8.28 29.21
CA PHE A 26 -0.89 9.28 28.49
C PHE A 26 0.20 8.63 27.62
N GLY A 27 0.96 7.69 28.19
CA GLY A 27 2.01 6.95 27.47
C GLY A 27 1.45 6.21 26.26
N TYR A 28 0.33 5.51 26.41
CA TYR A 28 -0.34 4.81 25.30
C TYR A 28 -0.74 5.76 24.16
N LYS A 29 -1.39 6.89 24.50
CA LYS A 29 -1.80 7.88 23.49
C LYS A 29 -0.60 8.50 22.77
N ALA A 30 0.47 8.80 23.49
CA ALA A 30 1.69 9.34 22.91
C ALA A 30 2.31 8.35 21.91
N ILE A 31 2.45 7.07 22.29
CA ILE A 31 2.99 6.03 21.41
C ILE A 31 2.13 5.87 20.16
N ALA A 32 0.81 5.78 20.30
CA ALA A 32 -0.10 5.65 19.16
C ALA A 32 0.00 6.84 18.19
N HIS A 33 0.11 8.06 18.71
CA HIS A 33 0.30 9.25 17.89
C HIS A 33 1.66 9.22 17.16
N PHE A 34 2.75 8.88 17.86
CA PHE A 34 4.07 8.77 17.24
C PHE A 34 4.09 7.73 16.12
N THR A 35 3.46 6.57 16.31
CA THR A 35 3.36 5.53 15.27
C THR A 35 2.60 6.05 14.04
N SER A 36 1.47 6.74 14.23
CA SER A 36 0.71 7.31 13.11
C SER A 36 1.52 8.35 12.32
N THR A 37 2.23 9.25 13.00
CA THR A 37 3.06 10.27 12.34
C THR A 37 4.26 9.65 11.63
N ALA A 38 4.86 8.61 12.21
CA ALA A 38 5.96 7.87 11.57
C ALA A 38 5.47 7.20 10.28
N ASP A 39 4.31 6.55 10.32
CA ASP A 39 3.68 5.93 9.15
C ASP A 39 3.35 6.96 8.06
N GLU A 40 2.79 8.13 8.39
CA GLU A 40 2.56 9.21 7.41
C GLU A 40 3.87 9.70 6.77
N THR A 41 4.93 9.83 7.55
CA THR A 41 6.24 10.26 7.06
C THR A 41 6.85 9.22 6.12
N MET A 42 6.75 7.93 6.47
CA MET A 42 7.21 6.84 5.61
C MET A 42 6.45 6.80 4.29
N MET A 43 5.14 7.07 4.31
CA MET A 43 4.31 7.14 3.10
C MET A 43 4.76 8.24 2.14
N ILE A 44 5.01 9.44 2.68
CA ILE A 44 5.48 10.59 1.90
C ILE A 44 6.86 10.29 1.32
N LYS A 45 7.75 9.70 2.13
CA LYS A 45 9.09 9.31 1.70
C LYS A 45 9.03 8.28 0.58
N PHE A 46 8.28 7.19 0.75
CA PHE A 46 8.04 6.19 -0.29
C PHE A 46 7.59 6.84 -1.59
N THR A 47 6.56 7.69 -1.52
CA THR A 47 5.96 8.34 -2.69
C THR A 47 6.99 9.19 -3.43
N ASN A 48 7.79 9.96 -2.70
CA ASN A 48 8.82 10.83 -3.30
C ASN A 48 9.97 10.03 -3.88
N ASP A 49 10.50 9.06 -3.13
CA ASP A 49 11.63 8.23 -3.55
C ASP A 49 11.25 7.42 -4.80
N PHE A 50 10.07 6.77 -4.79
CA PHE A 50 9.57 6.02 -5.94
C PHE A 50 9.36 6.90 -7.19
N LYS A 51 8.73 8.08 -7.03
CA LYS A 51 8.58 9.05 -8.13
C LYS A 51 9.93 9.49 -8.70
N ASN A 52 10.89 9.77 -7.83
CA ASN A 52 12.21 10.22 -8.23
C ASN A 52 12.96 9.12 -8.98
N ASP A 53 12.86 7.87 -8.52
CA ASP A 53 13.50 6.73 -9.15
C ASP A 53 12.92 6.45 -10.54
N ILE A 54 11.59 6.42 -10.67
CA ILE A 54 10.93 6.27 -11.97
C ILE A 54 11.28 7.42 -12.93
N LYS A 55 11.33 8.65 -12.42
CA LYS A 55 11.63 9.84 -13.23
C LYS A 55 13.07 9.81 -13.75
N THR A 56 14.03 9.38 -12.93
CA THR A 56 15.45 9.32 -13.28
C THR A 56 15.83 8.12 -14.14
N LEU A 57 14.98 7.07 -14.15
CA LEU A 57 15.19 5.90 -14.98
C LEU A 57 15.16 6.25 -16.48
N SER A 58 16.25 6.00 -17.19
CA SER A 58 16.34 6.20 -18.65
C SER A 58 16.12 4.89 -19.41
N TYR A 59 15.89 4.98 -20.72
CA TYR A 59 15.71 3.82 -21.59
C TYR A 59 16.90 2.83 -21.46
N GLY A 60 16.58 1.54 -21.29
CA GLY A 60 17.56 0.46 -21.14
C GLY A 60 18.23 0.38 -19.76
N GLN A 61 17.93 1.30 -18.84
CA GLN A 61 18.42 1.20 -17.47
C GLN A 61 17.54 0.26 -16.64
N GLN A 62 18.20 -0.59 -15.87
CA GLN A 62 17.57 -1.44 -14.87
C GLN A 62 17.98 -0.96 -13.48
N LYS A 63 17.01 -0.85 -12.57
CA LYS A 63 17.23 -0.48 -11.19
C LYS A 63 16.41 -1.41 -10.29
N SER A 64 17.07 -2.05 -9.32
CA SER A 64 16.39 -2.82 -8.28
C SER A 64 16.47 -2.04 -6.98
N GLU A 65 15.32 -1.76 -6.37
CA GLU A 65 15.25 -1.00 -5.12
C GLU A 65 14.35 -1.69 -4.10
N THR A 66 14.62 -1.41 -2.84
CA THR A 66 13.78 -1.81 -1.71
C THR A 66 13.26 -0.55 -1.04
N TYR A 67 11.94 -0.38 -1.06
CA TYR A 67 11.27 0.71 -0.39
C TYR A 67 10.67 0.26 0.92
N TYR A 68 10.76 1.13 1.93
CA TYR A 68 10.06 0.94 3.19
C TYR A 68 8.69 1.61 3.10
N VAL A 69 7.67 0.92 3.59
CA VAL A 69 6.29 1.40 3.57
C VAL A 69 5.69 1.36 4.97
N PRO A 70 4.62 2.14 5.22
CA PRO A 70 3.95 2.16 6.51
C PRO A 70 3.44 0.78 6.92
N SER A 71 3.38 0.55 8.23
CA SER A 71 3.04 -0.76 8.81
C SER A 71 1.63 -1.26 8.42
N PHE A 72 0.73 -0.34 8.08
CA PHE A 72 -0.62 -0.66 7.66
C PHE A 72 -0.75 -1.09 6.19
N VAL A 73 0.28 -0.89 5.36
CA VAL A 73 0.26 -1.26 3.94
C VAL A 73 0.68 -2.72 3.80
N LYS A 74 -0.22 -3.54 3.25
CA LYS A 74 0.03 -4.97 2.99
C LYS A 74 0.41 -5.23 1.54
N GLN A 75 -0.14 -4.44 0.62
CA GLN A 75 0.10 -4.59 -0.80
C GLN A 75 0.18 -3.23 -1.47
N ILE A 76 1.02 -3.14 -2.50
CA ILE A 76 1.11 -1.99 -3.39
C ILE A 76 0.67 -2.45 -4.76
N CYS A 77 -0.29 -1.75 -5.34
CA CYS A 77 -0.86 -2.14 -6.60
C CYS A 77 -0.65 -1.07 -7.66
N PHE A 78 -0.39 -1.53 -8.87
CA PHE A 78 -0.02 -0.70 -10.00
C PHE A 78 -1.03 -0.90 -11.12
N LYS A 79 -1.50 0.22 -11.67
CA LYS A 79 -2.29 0.26 -12.91
C LYS A 79 -1.29 0.31 -14.07
N GLY A 80 -1.32 -0.73 -14.89
CA GLY A 80 -0.59 -0.78 -16.15
C GLY A 80 -1.23 0.13 -17.20
N ARG A 81 -0.53 0.33 -18.32
CA ARG A 81 -1.07 1.07 -19.47
C ARG A 81 -2.33 0.37 -20.01
N SER A 82 -3.31 1.17 -20.45
CA SER A 82 -4.46 0.64 -21.18
C SER A 82 -4.00 0.09 -22.52
N LEU A 83 -4.20 -1.21 -22.76
CA LEU A 83 -3.95 -1.82 -24.06
C LEU A 83 -5.03 -1.40 -25.06
N PRO A 84 -4.69 -1.19 -26.34
CA PRO A 84 -5.69 -0.96 -27.37
C PRO A 84 -6.61 -2.19 -27.53
N ALA A 85 -7.85 -1.94 -27.93
CA ALA A 85 -8.94 -2.93 -27.90
C ALA A 85 -8.73 -4.16 -28.82
N ASP A 86 -7.80 -4.07 -29.77
CA ASP A 86 -7.37 -5.13 -30.68
C ASP A 86 -6.37 -6.10 -30.03
N GLU A 87 -5.45 -5.61 -29.20
CA GLU A 87 -4.52 -6.45 -28.42
C GLU A 87 -5.23 -7.14 -27.24
N ALA A 88 -6.21 -6.44 -26.65
CA ALA A 88 -7.06 -6.91 -25.57
C ALA A 88 -7.79 -8.24 -25.85
N GLN A 89 -8.18 -8.48 -27.11
CA GLN A 89 -9.00 -9.64 -27.49
C GLN A 89 -8.27 -10.98 -27.41
N SER A 90 -6.94 -10.97 -27.46
CA SER A 90 -6.13 -12.21 -27.36
C SER A 90 -6.10 -12.80 -25.94
N TYR A 91 -6.39 -12.00 -24.91
CA TYR A 91 -6.31 -12.41 -23.50
C TYR A 91 -7.65 -12.91 -22.92
N VAL A 92 -8.78 -12.70 -23.62
CA VAL A 92 -10.12 -12.99 -23.09
C VAL A 92 -10.52 -14.46 -23.20
N GLN A 93 -9.72 -15.31 -23.86
CA GLN A 93 -10.15 -16.67 -24.20
C GLN A 93 -9.93 -17.74 -23.12
N ASP A 94 -9.16 -17.48 -22.05
CA ASP A 94 -8.82 -18.50 -21.03
C ASP A 94 -9.51 -18.34 -19.66
N GLU A 95 -10.42 -17.37 -19.47
CA GLU A 95 -10.93 -17.02 -18.14
C GLU A 95 -12.44 -17.27 -17.91
N ILE A 96 -12.91 -18.51 -18.03
CA ILE A 96 -14.29 -18.87 -17.62
C ILE A 96 -14.35 -19.76 -16.36
N SER A 97 -13.23 -20.22 -15.79
CA SER A 97 -13.27 -21.17 -14.66
C SER A 97 -12.86 -20.65 -13.27
N TYR A 98 -12.38 -19.39 -13.12
CA TYR A 98 -11.72 -18.95 -11.86
C TYR A 98 -12.51 -18.00 -10.94
N GLN A 99 -13.78 -17.67 -11.23
CA GLN A 99 -14.54 -16.66 -10.46
C GLN A 99 -15.48 -17.17 -9.33
N SER A 100 -15.37 -18.41 -8.85
CA SER A 100 -16.35 -18.94 -7.87
C SER A 100 -15.96 -18.93 -6.38
N GLY A 101 -14.86 -18.29 -5.94
CA GLY A 101 -14.39 -18.52 -4.55
C GLY A 101 -13.72 -17.38 -3.78
N ARG A 102 -13.40 -16.23 -4.37
CA ARG A 102 -12.77 -15.13 -3.62
C ARG A 102 -13.80 -14.04 -3.34
N ASN A 103 -14.15 -13.88 -2.06
CA ASN A 103 -14.80 -12.68 -1.54
C ASN A 103 -14.00 -11.48 -2.05
N LYS A 104 -14.56 -10.73 -3.00
CA LYS A 104 -13.93 -9.52 -3.52
C LYS A 104 -13.88 -8.52 -2.36
N ASP A 105 -12.69 -8.32 -1.83
CA ASP A 105 -12.48 -7.35 -0.78
C ASP A 105 -12.83 -5.95 -1.32
N TYR A 106 -13.70 -5.23 -0.63
CA TYR A 106 -14.29 -3.97 -1.10
C TYR A 106 -13.25 -2.91 -1.47
N SER A 107 -12.03 -3.01 -0.92
CA SER A 107 -10.92 -2.12 -1.26
C SER A 107 -10.41 -2.31 -2.70
N TYR A 108 -10.46 -3.53 -3.24
CA TYR A 108 -10.12 -3.78 -4.66
C TYR A 108 -11.12 -3.12 -5.60
N VAL A 109 -12.40 -3.10 -5.21
CA VAL A 109 -13.48 -2.45 -5.97
C VAL A 109 -13.31 -0.93 -6.03
N GLN A 110 -12.74 -0.31 -4.99
CA GLN A 110 -12.41 1.13 -5.02
C GLN A 110 -11.26 1.43 -5.98
N ILE A 111 -10.26 0.55 -6.02
CA ILE A 111 -9.17 0.66 -6.98
C ILE A 111 -9.75 0.48 -8.40
N GLU A 112 -10.54 -0.56 -8.66
CA GLU A 112 -11.24 -0.77 -9.94
C GLU A 112 -12.06 0.46 -10.38
N ASN A 113 -12.87 1.02 -9.48
CA ASN A 113 -13.69 2.20 -9.79
C ASN A 113 -12.82 3.42 -10.11
N SER A 114 -11.73 3.63 -9.37
CA SER A 114 -10.80 4.73 -9.63
C SER A 114 -10.13 4.59 -11.00
N ILE A 115 -9.82 3.36 -11.40
CA ILE A 115 -9.23 3.06 -12.70
C ILE A 115 -10.23 3.37 -13.83
N SER A 116 -11.50 3.00 -13.66
CA SER A 116 -12.58 3.23 -14.65
C SER A 116 -12.96 4.70 -14.85
N GLN A 117 -12.60 5.58 -13.90
CA GLN A 117 -12.87 7.02 -13.99
C GLN A 117 -11.78 7.81 -14.71
N ASP A 118 -10.83 7.12 -15.38
CA ASP A 118 -9.66 7.73 -16.03
C ASP A 118 -8.85 8.65 -15.10
N LEU A 119 -8.75 8.23 -13.84
CA LEU A 119 -7.90 8.91 -12.88
C LEU A 119 -6.42 8.73 -13.26
N LYS A 120 -5.65 9.80 -13.09
CA LYS A 120 -4.23 9.87 -13.50
C LYS A 120 -3.33 9.02 -12.60
N GLU A 121 -3.81 8.66 -11.42
CA GLU A 121 -3.11 7.83 -10.47
C GLU A 121 -2.89 6.41 -11.03
N ASN A 122 -1.70 5.87 -10.78
CA ASN A 122 -1.33 4.54 -11.23
C ASN A 122 -0.66 3.69 -10.14
N VAL A 123 -0.55 4.22 -8.92
CA VAL A 123 -0.07 3.50 -7.74
C VAL A 123 -1.10 3.60 -6.63
N TYR A 124 -1.44 2.46 -6.05
CA TYR A 124 -2.47 2.28 -5.03
C TYR A 124 -1.91 1.48 -3.86
N PHE A 125 -2.43 1.73 -2.66
CA PHE A 125 -2.00 1.05 -1.45
C PHE A 125 -3.18 0.34 -0.81
N TYR A 126 -2.98 -0.91 -0.45
CA TYR A 126 -4.00 -1.74 0.19
C TYR A 126 -3.54 -2.16 1.59
N PRO A 127 -4.44 -2.17 2.60
CA PRO A 127 -5.84 -1.73 2.56
C PRO A 127 -6.04 -0.21 2.67
N LYS A 128 -5.00 0.55 3.04
CA LYS A 128 -5.09 2.00 3.27
C LYS A 128 -3.92 2.71 2.62
N GLY A 129 -4.19 3.91 2.09
CA GLY A 129 -3.21 4.86 1.60
C GLY A 129 -3.82 5.76 0.55
N THR A 130 -3.19 6.90 0.28
CA THR A 130 -3.60 7.81 -0.80
C THR A 130 -2.96 7.36 -2.10
N PRO A 131 -3.75 7.09 -3.16
CA PRO A 131 -3.18 6.77 -4.46
C PRO A 131 -2.40 7.96 -5.00
N PHE A 132 -1.44 7.69 -5.89
CA PHE A 132 -0.66 8.75 -6.54
C PHE A 132 -0.25 8.35 -7.95
N PHE A 133 0.12 9.36 -8.74
CA PHE A 133 0.73 9.17 -10.05
C PHE A 133 2.26 9.10 -9.94
N SER A 134 2.86 8.04 -10.44
CA SER A 134 4.31 7.78 -10.38
C SER A 134 5.15 8.73 -11.24
N GLY A 135 4.55 9.47 -12.17
CA GLY A 135 5.24 10.40 -13.06
C GLY A 135 5.50 9.84 -14.47
N LYS A 136 5.31 8.53 -14.69
CA LYS A 136 5.40 7.85 -15.98
C LYS A 136 4.34 6.77 -16.09
N ASP A 137 4.09 6.30 -17.30
CA ASP A 137 3.29 5.09 -17.51
C ASP A 137 4.02 3.88 -16.92
N ILE A 138 3.24 2.92 -16.43
CA ILE A 138 3.74 1.67 -15.88
C ILE A 138 3.34 0.56 -16.83
N ASP A 139 4.30 -0.25 -17.23
CA ASP A 139 4.05 -1.51 -17.92
C ASP A 139 4.28 -2.64 -16.91
N LEU A 140 3.47 -3.69 -16.96
CA LEU A 140 3.54 -4.81 -16.02
C LEU A 140 4.03 -6.06 -16.75
N ASP A 141 5.00 -6.75 -16.15
CA ASP A 141 5.47 -8.04 -16.66
C ASP A 141 4.33 -9.05 -16.70
N GLU A 142 4.28 -9.88 -17.75
CA GLU A 142 3.20 -10.84 -17.99
C GLU A 142 2.99 -11.77 -16.79
N ALA A 143 4.08 -12.18 -16.13
CA ALA A 143 4.01 -13.04 -14.95
C ALA A 143 3.39 -12.36 -13.71
N SER A 144 3.39 -11.02 -13.67
CA SER A 144 2.82 -10.23 -12.58
C SER A 144 1.39 -9.78 -12.87
N ARG A 145 0.90 -9.92 -14.11
CA ARG A 145 -0.44 -9.48 -14.51
C ARG A 145 -1.49 -10.32 -13.82
N GLN A 146 -2.50 -9.65 -13.28
CA GLN A 146 -3.71 -10.30 -12.84
C GLN A 146 -4.77 -10.26 -13.95
N PRO A 147 -5.60 -11.31 -14.04
CA PRO A 147 -6.73 -11.37 -14.98
C PRO A 147 -7.68 -10.17 -14.81
N PRO A 148 -8.15 -9.53 -15.90
CA PRO A 148 -9.07 -8.40 -15.80
C PRO A 148 -10.40 -8.81 -15.16
N VAL A 149 -10.87 -8.02 -14.18
CA VAL A 149 -12.06 -8.38 -13.38
C VAL A 149 -13.38 -8.14 -14.14
N ARG A 150 -13.36 -7.36 -15.25
CA ARG A 150 -14.55 -7.07 -16.09
C ARG A 150 -14.24 -7.13 -17.59
N ARG A 151 -15.15 -7.76 -18.35
CA ARG A 151 -15.11 -8.01 -19.81
C ARG A 151 -14.94 -6.79 -20.74
N SER A 152 -15.03 -5.57 -20.24
CA SER A 152 -15.16 -4.37 -21.09
C SER A 152 -13.90 -3.50 -21.13
N GLU A 153 -12.97 -3.67 -20.19
CA GLU A 153 -11.75 -2.88 -20.09
C GLU A 153 -10.62 -3.81 -19.63
N THR A 154 -9.65 -4.08 -20.52
CA THR A 154 -8.43 -4.83 -20.20
C THR A 154 -7.46 -3.93 -19.47
N LEU A 155 -7.80 -3.62 -18.23
CA LEU A 155 -6.94 -2.87 -17.34
C LEU A 155 -5.90 -3.83 -16.78
N GLU A 156 -4.66 -3.71 -17.26
CA GLU A 156 -3.53 -4.40 -16.65
C GLU A 156 -3.38 -3.89 -15.22
N PHE A 157 -3.42 -4.80 -14.26
CA PHE A 157 -3.26 -4.46 -12.85
C PHE A 157 -2.46 -5.55 -12.16
N ALA A 158 -1.53 -5.14 -11.30
CA ALA A 158 -0.71 -6.05 -10.50
C ALA A 158 -0.56 -5.50 -9.09
N CYS A 159 -0.79 -6.34 -8.10
CA CYS A 159 -0.46 -6.05 -6.70
C CYS A 159 0.76 -6.86 -6.30
N PHE A 160 1.67 -6.21 -5.58
CA PHE A 160 2.84 -6.81 -5.00
C PHE A 160 2.72 -6.80 -3.48
N ASP A 161 3.12 -7.90 -2.85
CA ASP A 161 3.07 -8.04 -1.40
C ASP A 161 4.18 -7.24 -0.71
N VAL A 162 3.82 -6.65 0.43
CA VAL A 162 4.77 -6.01 1.34
C VAL A 162 5.19 -7.05 2.39
N ILE A 163 6.48 -7.37 2.42
CA ILE A 163 7.04 -8.37 3.33
C ILE A 163 7.95 -7.65 4.34
N GLY A 164 7.62 -7.79 5.63
CA GLY A 164 8.41 -7.19 6.70
C GLY A 164 8.44 -5.66 6.70
N GLY A 165 7.40 -5.00 6.19
CA GLY A 165 7.35 -3.53 6.08
C GLY A 165 8.17 -2.96 4.91
N SER A 166 8.61 -3.83 4.00
CA SER A 166 9.36 -3.43 2.81
C SER A 166 8.77 -4.03 1.55
N PHE A 167 9.00 -3.34 0.44
CA PHE A 167 8.57 -3.72 -0.89
C PHE A 167 9.79 -3.66 -1.81
N LYS A 168 10.10 -4.76 -2.47
CA LYS A 168 11.25 -4.87 -3.37
C LYS A 168 10.77 -5.02 -4.80
N ILE A 169 11.32 -4.20 -5.70
CA ILE A 169 10.90 -4.18 -7.09
C ILE A 169 12.10 -4.00 -8.02
N VAL A 170 11.98 -4.56 -9.22
CA VAL A 170 12.88 -4.30 -10.33
C VAL A 170 12.15 -3.40 -11.34
N MET A 171 12.78 -2.28 -11.66
CA MET A 171 12.28 -1.29 -12.61
C MET A 171 13.18 -1.27 -13.84
N ASN A 172 12.59 -1.43 -15.02
CA ASN A 172 13.30 -1.35 -16.30
C ASN A 172 12.77 -0.18 -17.13
N GLY A 173 13.64 0.74 -17.53
CA GLY A 173 13.24 1.92 -18.29
C GLY A 173 12.97 1.59 -19.74
N GLN A 174 11.77 1.89 -20.22
CA GLN A 174 11.35 1.70 -21.62
C GLN A 174 11.04 3.03 -22.32
N GLY A 175 11.75 4.10 -21.92
CA GLY A 175 11.59 5.43 -22.49
C GLY A 175 10.51 6.22 -21.75
N SER A 176 9.29 6.27 -22.32
CA SER A 176 8.15 6.96 -21.71
C SER A 176 7.46 6.14 -20.61
N SER A 177 7.69 4.83 -20.57
CA SER A 177 7.19 3.92 -19.53
C SER A 177 8.31 3.23 -18.76
N VAL A 178 7.91 2.62 -17.65
CA VAL A 178 8.76 1.75 -16.84
C VAL A 178 8.08 0.40 -16.70
N LEU A 179 8.80 -0.67 -17.07
CA LEU A 179 8.38 -2.04 -16.84
C LEU A 179 8.71 -2.44 -15.41
N LEU A 180 7.70 -2.88 -14.67
CA LEU A 180 7.80 -3.36 -13.31
C LEU A 180 7.79 -4.89 -13.27
N THR A 181 8.74 -5.45 -12.52
CA THR A 181 8.85 -6.89 -12.30
C THR A 181 9.08 -7.17 -10.82
N GLU A 182 8.42 -8.21 -10.31
CA GLU A 182 8.65 -8.67 -8.94
C GLU A 182 10.11 -9.12 -8.75
N SER A 183 10.79 -8.62 -7.72
CA SER A 183 12.07 -9.20 -7.34
C SER A 183 11.81 -10.52 -6.63
N LYS A 184 12.15 -11.63 -7.29
CA LYS A 184 12.36 -12.90 -6.61
C LYS A 184 13.50 -12.82 -5.58
#